data_AF-A0A453CWT9-F1
#
_entry.id   AF-A0A453CWT9-F1
#
_cell.length_a   1.000
_cell.length_b   1.000
_cell.length_c   1.000
_cell.angle_alpha   90.00
_cell.angle_beta   90.00
_cell.angle_gamma   90.00
#
_symmetry.space_group_name_H-M   'P 1'
#
loop_
_entity.id
_entity.type
_entity.pdbx_description
1 polymer ?
#
loop_
_entity_poly.entity_id
_entity_poly.type
_entity_poly.pdbx_seq_one_letter_code
_entity_poly.pdbx_strand_id
1 'polypeptide(L)'
;ERLSGTPLHVKGNVIGGFPEISGAQFAKLLKQVTFHLSSISSLYVQDGAIGSSAECDAKVRVISDNPSAIMSLSNILQKIPDRAISHDTCPLTIYVASSISTNVRNALGSGTQYANGVAVADIERSSLILCGKAFADSAMLKDALTALAAPILSARGGLPVPGW
;
A
#
# COMPACT_ATOMS: atom_id res chain seq x y z
N GLU A 1 -17.76 -11.83 5.77
CA GLU A 1 -17.11 -12.43 4.57
C GLU A 1 -16.20 -11.39 3.92
N ARG A 2 -14.97 -11.76 3.55
CA ARG A 2 -14.05 -10.84 2.83
C ARG A 2 -14.49 -10.74 1.37
N LEU A 3 -15.19 -9.66 1.03
CA LEU A 3 -15.72 -9.36 -0.31
C LEU A 3 -14.67 -8.72 -1.25
N SER A 4 -13.38 -8.87 -0.96
CA SER A 4 -12.31 -8.33 -1.82
C SER A 4 -12.06 -9.29 -2.99
N GLY A 5 -12.20 -8.79 -4.21
CA GLY A 5 -11.83 -9.51 -5.42
C GLY A 5 -10.34 -9.39 -5.77
N THR A 6 -9.61 -8.50 -5.10
CA THR A 6 -8.18 -8.27 -5.36
C THR A 6 -7.31 -9.11 -4.42
N PRO A 7 -6.34 -9.88 -4.95
CA PRO A 7 -5.41 -10.63 -4.11
C PRO A 7 -4.46 -9.67 -3.37
N LEU A 8 -4.39 -9.84 -2.05
CA LEU A 8 -3.47 -9.13 -1.15
C LEU A 8 -2.46 -10.12 -0.57
N HIS A 9 -1.18 -9.94 -0.91
CA HIS A 9 -0.07 -10.68 -0.34
C HIS A 9 0.62 -9.84 0.74
N VAL A 10 1.00 -10.46 1.84
CA VAL A 10 1.65 -9.72 2.93
C VAL A 10 2.93 -10.41 3.38
N LYS A 11 3.98 -9.61 3.54
CA LYS A 11 5.22 -9.98 4.22
C LYS A 11 5.22 -9.39 5.63
N GLY A 12 5.34 -10.25 6.62
CA GLY A 12 5.31 -9.91 8.05
C GLY A 12 4.23 -10.70 8.80
N ASN A 13 4.31 -10.69 10.13
CA ASN A 13 3.39 -11.45 10.97
C ASN A 13 2.03 -10.74 11.04
N VAL A 14 1.07 -11.15 10.19
CA VAL A 14 -0.30 -10.60 10.20
C VAL A 14 -1.25 -11.59 10.89
N ILE A 15 -2.14 -11.07 11.73
CA ILE A 15 -3.19 -11.84 12.42
C ILE A 15 -4.29 -12.35 11.44
N GLY A 16 -4.26 -11.94 10.17
CA GLY A 16 -5.22 -12.37 9.14
C GLY A 16 -4.50 -13.18 8.07
N GLY A 17 -4.96 -14.41 7.80
CA GLY A 17 -4.34 -15.39 6.88
C GLY A 17 -4.24 -14.97 5.41
N PHE A 18 -3.49 -13.91 5.13
CA PHE A 18 -3.11 -13.49 3.79
C PHE A 18 -1.99 -14.39 3.27
N PRO A 19 -1.95 -14.68 1.95
CA PRO A 19 -0.84 -15.43 1.36
C PRO A 19 0.49 -14.71 1.62
N GLU A 20 1.47 -15.44 2.16
CA GLU A 20 2.80 -14.92 2.45
C GLU A 20 3.58 -14.66 1.16
N ILE A 21 4.35 -13.58 1.13
CA ILE A 21 5.32 -13.30 0.05
C ILE A 21 6.73 -13.24 0.61
N SER A 22 7.69 -13.87 -0.08
CA SER A 22 9.08 -13.80 0.33
C SER A 22 9.67 -12.40 0.14
N GLY A 23 10.66 -12.05 0.98
CA GLY A 23 11.38 -10.77 0.84
C GLY A 23 12.05 -10.59 -0.52
N ALA A 24 12.52 -11.68 -1.14
CA ALA A 24 13.11 -11.65 -2.48
C ALA A 24 12.07 -11.32 -3.56
N GLN A 25 10.87 -11.90 -3.49
CA GLN A 25 9.78 -11.59 -4.41
C GLN A 25 9.32 -10.13 -4.26
N PHE A 26 9.16 -9.65 -3.02
CA PHE A 26 8.81 -8.25 -2.77
C PHE A 26 9.87 -7.29 -3.34
N ALA A 27 11.15 -7.52 -3.04
CA ALA A 27 12.24 -6.67 -3.53
C ALA A 27 12.31 -6.66 -5.07
N LYS A 28 12.12 -7.82 -5.72
CA LYS A 28 12.07 -7.92 -7.18
C LYS A 28 10.90 -7.11 -7.76
N LEU A 29 9.71 -7.23 -7.16
CA LEU A 29 8.53 -6.48 -7.59
C LEU A 29 8.71 -4.98 -7.39
N LEU A 30 9.21 -4.56 -6.22
CA LEU A 30 9.50 -3.16 -5.91
C LEU A 30 10.47 -2.56 -6.93
N LYS A 31 11.52 -3.29 -7.31
CA LYS A 31 12.48 -2.84 -8.34
C LYS A 31 11.80 -2.65 -9.70
N GLN A 32 10.90 -3.55 -10.10
CA GLN A 32 10.18 -3.42 -11.37
C GLN A 32 9.21 -2.23 -11.35
N VAL A 33 8.48 -2.05 -10.25
CA VAL A 33 7.52 -0.96 -10.08
C VAL A 33 8.22 0.39 -10.03
N THR A 34 9.31 0.53 -9.27
CA THR A 34 10.07 1.78 -9.20
C THR A 34 10.76 2.10 -10.53
N PHE A 35 11.27 1.08 -11.24
CA PHE A 35 11.80 1.27 -12.61
C PHE A 35 10.72 1.79 -13.56
N HIS A 36 9.52 1.20 -13.55
CA HIS A 36 8.38 1.68 -14.35
C HIS A 36 8.01 3.11 -13.99
N LEU A 37 7.80 3.42 -12.71
CA LEU A 37 7.47 4.78 -12.25
C LEU A 37 8.53 5.80 -12.65
N SER A 38 9.81 5.42 -12.64
CA SER A 38 10.91 6.29 -13.08
C SER A 38 10.91 6.55 -14.59
N SER A 39 10.26 5.68 -15.39
CA SER A 39 10.20 5.80 -16.85
C SER A 39 8.99 6.60 -17.35
N ILE A 40 8.03 6.89 -16.48
CA ILE A 40 6.80 7.61 -16.82
C ILE A 40 7.03 9.11 -16.77
N SER A 41 6.41 9.85 -17.70
CA SER A 41 6.56 11.30 -17.83
C SER A 41 5.87 12.11 -16.74
N SER A 42 4.85 11.55 -16.09
CA SER A 42 4.06 12.24 -15.08
C SER A 42 3.79 11.32 -13.89
N LEU A 43 4.31 11.72 -12.73
CA LEU A 43 4.04 11.09 -11.45
C LEU A 43 3.15 11.98 -10.61
N TYR A 44 2.21 11.36 -9.92
CA TYR A 44 1.31 12.01 -8.99
C TYR A 44 1.67 11.56 -7.59
N VAL A 45 1.85 12.53 -6.69
CA VAL A 45 2.21 12.27 -5.30
C VAL A 45 1.15 12.86 -4.40
N GLN A 46 0.73 12.09 -3.40
CA GLN A 46 -0.14 12.57 -2.34
C GLN A 46 0.36 12.12 -0.99
N ASP A 47 0.45 13.07 -0.08
CA ASP A 47 0.76 12.85 1.32
C ASP A 47 -0.55 12.82 2.14
N GLY A 48 -0.63 11.91 3.10
CA GLY A 48 -1.78 11.70 3.97
C GLY A 48 -1.40 10.96 5.25
N ALA A 49 -2.37 10.55 6.06
CA ALA A 49 -2.13 9.77 7.27
C ALA A 49 -3.24 8.76 7.56
N ILE A 50 -2.90 7.77 8.37
CA ILE A 50 -3.82 6.83 9.01
C ILE A 50 -3.86 7.16 10.50
N GLY A 51 -5.05 7.44 11.01
CA GLY A 51 -5.23 7.95 12.37
C GLY A 51 -5.37 9.48 12.37
N SER A 52 -6.17 9.99 13.31
CA SER A 52 -6.53 11.40 13.36
C SER A 52 -5.72 12.25 14.31
N SER A 53 -5.07 11.64 15.29
CA SER A 53 -4.17 12.32 16.20
C SER A 53 -2.78 12.45 15.58
N ALA A 54 -2.24 13.67 15.55
CA ALA A 54 -0.89 13.93 15.09
C ALA A 54 0.21 13.29 15.97
N GLU A 55 -0.14 12.84 17.18
CA GLU A 55 0.79 12.22 18.13
C GLU A 55 1.14 10.78 17.74
N CYS A 56 0.17 10.06 17.18
CA CYS A 56 0.31 8.63 16.92
C CYS A 56 -0.02 8.22 15.49
N ASP A 57 -0.44 9.14 14.62
CA ASP A 57 -0.78 8.81 13.24
C ASP A 57 0.38 8.14 12.47
N ALA A 58 0.03 7.30 11.50
CA ALA A 58 0.98 6.74 10.55
C ALA A 58 0.93 7.59 9.28
N LYS A 59 2.00 8.35 9.00
CA LYS A 59 2.05 9.16 7.79
C LYS A 59 2.23 8.27 6.56
N VAL A 60 1.54 8.62 5.48
CA VAL A 60 1.46 7.85 4.24
C VAL A 60 1.80 8.72 3.05
N ARG A 61 2.78 8.30 2.24
CA ARG A 61 3.07 8.89 0.94
C ARG A 61 2.62 7.95 -0.17
N VAL A 62 1.76 8.43 -1.05
CA VAL A 62 1.33 7.74 -2.26
C VAL A 62 2.11 8.27 -3.45
N ILE A 63 2.66 7.38 -4.26
CA ILE A 63 3.35 7.69 -5.52
C ILE A 63 2.67 6.88 -6.62
N SER A 64 2.09 7.54 -7.61
CA SER A 64 1.29 6.88 -8.64
C SER A 64 1.57 7.37 -10.05
N ASP A 65 1.42 6.45 -11.01
CA ASP A 65 1.32 6.76 -12.44
C ASP A 65 -0.09 7.19 -12.90
N ASN A 66 -1.07 7.27 -11.98
CA ASN A 66 -2.47 7.45 -12.31
C ASN A 66 -3.18 8.42 -11.34
N PRO A 67 -3.74 9.53 -11.83
CA PRO A 67 -4.42 10.50 -10.96
C PRO A 67 -5.69 9.93 -10.31
N SER A 68 -6.34 8.94 -10.94
CA SER A 68 -7.52 8.28 -10.35
C SER A 68 -7.17 7.48 -9.10
N ALA A 69 -5.97 6.90 -9.05
CA ALA A 69 -5.51 6.18 -7.86
C ALA A 69 -5.27 7.12 -6.67
N ILE A 70 -4.71 8.30 -6.95
CA ILE A 70 -4.57 9.38 -5.96
C ILE A 70 -5.94 9.77 -5.42
N MET A 71 -6.92 10.04 -6.29
CA MET A 71 -8.28 10.38 -5.87
C MET A 71 -8.95 9.28 -5.04
N SER A 72 -8.75 8.00 -5.39
CA SER A 72 -9.29 6.89 -4.59
C SER A 72 -8.68 6.84 -3.19
N LEU A 73 -7.36 7.03 -3.08
CA LEU A 73 -6.64 7.00 -1.81
C LEU A 73 -6.90 8.26 -0.97
N SER A 74 -7.16 9.42 -1.58
CA SER A 74 -7.54 10.63 -0.84
C SER A 74 -8.85 10.52 -0.07
N ASN A 75 -9.74 9.62 -0.50
CA ASN A 75 -10.99 9.34 0.21
C ASN A 75 -10.81 8.40 1.42
N ILE A 76 -9.65 7.75 1.53
CA ILE A 76 -9.33 6.81 2.62
C ILE A 76 -8.37 7.47 3.62
N LEU A 77 -7.37 8.20 3.12
CA LEU A 77 -6.33 8.81 3.93
C LEU A 77 -6.79 10.15 4.51
N GLN A 78 -6.40 10.41 5.76
CA GLN A 78 -6.58 11.71 6.36
C GLN A 78 -5.64 12.72 5.72
N LYS A 79 -6.16 13.90 5.39
CA LYS A 79 -5.36 15.02 4.90
C LYS A 79 -4.45 15.53 6.01
N ILE A 80 -3.18 15.73 5.69
CA ILE A 80 -2.18 16.31 6.60
C ILE A 80 -1.65 17.64 6.04
N PRO A 81 -1.06 18.49 6.88
CA PRO A 81 -0.39 19.71 6.43
C PRO A 81 0.77 19.39 5.47
N ASP A 82 1.00 20.30 4.53
CA ASP A 82 2.13 20.23 3.60
C ASP A 82 3.45 20.16 4.40
N ARG A 83 4.34 19.21 4.05
CA ARG A 83 5.63 18.88 4.70
C ARG A 83 5.59 18.01 5.97
N ALA A 84 4.44 17.64 6.50
CA ALA A 84 4.39 16.78 7.70
C ALA A 84 5.13 15.43 7.49
N ILE A 85 5.20 14.90 6.27
CA ILE A 85 5.96 13.69 5.94
C ILE A 85 7.47 13.90 5.88
N SER A 86 7.94 15.09 5.50
CA SER A 86 9.38 15.36 5.36
C SER A 86 10.15 15.26 6.68
N HIS A 87 9.45 15.39 7.81
CA HIS A 87 10.00 15.26 9.15
C HIS A 87 9.69 13.91 9.79
N ASP A 88 8.96 13.03 9.11
CA ASP A 88 8.63 11.70 9.62
C ASP A 88 9.81 10.74 9.38
N THR A 89 10.19 10.01 10.42
CA THR A 89 11.30 9.05 10.41
C THR A 89 10.92 7.69 9.85
N CYS A 90 9.62 7.38 9.73
CA CYS A 90 9.09 6.10 9.25
C CYS A 90 7.76 6.26 8.48
N PRO A 91 7.74 6.99 7.34
CA PRO A 91 6.53 7.12 6.54
C PRO A 91 6.21 5.81 5.81
N LEU A 92 4.93 5.42 5.83
CA LEU A 92 4.41 4.35 4.99
C LEU A 92 4.40 4.80 3.54
N THR A 93 4.96 4.02 2.62
CA THR A 93 4.98 4.38 1.19
C THR A 93 4.09 3.46 0.36
N ILE A 94 3.18 4.03 -0.43
CA ILE A 94 2.32 3.31 -1.36
C ILE A 94 2.78 3.60 -2.78
N TYR A 95 3.23 2.57 -3.50
CA TYR A 95 3.58 2.63 -4.91
C TYR A 95 2.42 2.12 -5.76
N VAL A 96 1.90 2.94 -6.66
CA VAL A 96 0.81 2.56 -7.55
C VAL A 96 1.27 2.57 -9.00
N ALA A 97 1.42 1.38 -9.57
CA ALA A 97 1.73 1.17 -10.98
C ALA A 97 0.51 0.56 -11.69
N SER A 98 -0.44 1.42 -12.04
CA SER A 98 -1.71 1.01 -12.65
C SER A 98 -1.54 0.38 -14.03
N SER A 99 -0.47 0.73 -14.74
CA SER A 99 -0.19 0.22 -16.09
C SER A 99 0.51 -1.14 -16.10
N ILE A 100 1.03 -1.62 -14.96
CA ILE A 100 1.71 -2.92 -14.87
C ILE A 100 0.71 -3.99 -14.41
N SER A 101 -0.02 -4.60 -15.34
CA SER A 101 -0.91 -5.74 -15.03
C SER A 101 -0.29 -7.11 -15.36
N THR A 102 0.66 -7.16 -16.31
CA THR A 102 1.17 -8.43 -16.87
C THR A 102 2.53 -8.87 -16.31
N ASN A 103 3.41 -7.94 -15.94
CA ASN A 103 4.76 -8.28 -15.46
C ASN A 103 4.79 -8.81 -14.00
N VAL A 104 3.76 -8.51 -13.20
CA VAL A 104 3.66 -8.99 -11.80
C VAL A 104 3.34 -10.47 -11.72
N ARG A 105 2.65 -11.02 -12.73
CA ARG A 105 2.34 -12.45 -12.87
C ARG A 105 3.60 -13.32 -12.86
N ASN A 106 4.72 -12.80 -13.37
CA ASN A 106 6.00 -13.49 -13.39
C ASN A 106 6.78 -13.40 -12.07
N ALA A 107 6.46 -12.42 -11.21
CA ALA A 107 7.10 -12.23 -9.91
C ALA A 107 6.40 -12.99 -8.78
N LEU A 108 5.06 -13.10 -8.83
CA LEU A 108 4.23 -13.77 -7.81
C LEU A 108 3.75 -15.19 -8.19
N GLY A 109 4.07 -15.67 -9.39
CA GLY A 109 3.66 -16.98 -9.88
C GLY A 109 2.42 -16.92 -10.80
N SER A 110 2.42 -17.76 -11.83
CA SER A 110 1.41 -17.76 -12.90
C SER A 110 0.05 -18.28 -12.40
N GLY A 111 -0.93 -17.39 -12.29
CA GLY A 111 -2.32 -17.74 -12.01
C GLY A 111 -3.31 -16.71 -12.55
N THR A 112 -4.52 -17.14 -12.89
CA THR A 112 -5.64 -16.31 -13.40
C THR A 112 -6.21 -15.32 -12.36
N GLN A 113 -5.74 -15.40 -11.12
CA GLN A 113 -6.18 -14.66 -9.93
C GLN A 113 -5.81 -13.16 -9.93
N TYR A 114 -5.02 -12.69 -10.89
CA TYR A 114 -4.51 -11.30 -10.94
C TYR A 114 -5.11 -10.45 -12.07
N ALA A 115 -6.23 -10.87 -12.67
CA ALA A 115 -6.81 -10.22 -13.85
C ALA A 115 -7.12 -8.72 -13.65
N ASN A 116 -7.49 -8.32 -12.42
CA ASN A 116 -7.84 -6.95 -12.09
C ASN A 116 -6.74 -6.18 -11.35
N GLY A 117 -5.59 -6.81 -11.07
CA GLY A 117 -4.51 -6.20 -10.29
C GLY A 117 -4.09 -7.05 -9.10
N VAL A 118 -3.11 -6.54 -8.37
CA VAL A 118 -2.57 -7.20 -7.17
C VAL A 118 -2.05 -6.18 -6.18
N ALA A 119 -2.20 -6.49 -4.90
CA ALA A 119 -1.64 -5.73 -3.82
C ALA A 119 -0.62 -6.57 -3.05
N VAL A 120 0.51 -5.95 -2.71
CA VAL A 120 1.60 -6.60 -1.98
C VAL A 120 2.11 -5.66 -0.90
N ALA A 121 1.99 -6.06 0.35
CA ALA A 121 2.42 -5.29 1.51
C ALA A 121 3.69 -5.90 2.14
N ASP A 122 4.63 -5.05 2.56
CA ASP A 122 5.75 -5.41 3.42
C ASP A 122 5.69 -4.56 4.69
N ILE A 123 5.32 -5.19 5.80
CA ILE A 123 5.12 -4.54 7.09
C ILE A 123 6.44 -4.00 7.64
N GLU A 124 7.52 -4.77 7.52
CA GLU A 124 8.84 -4.37 8.02
C GLU A 124 9.36 -3.14 7.29
N ARG A 125 9.04 -3.02 5.99
CA ARG A 125 9.43 -1.88 5.17
C ARG A 125 8.39 -0.76 5.13
N SER A 126 7.28 -0.89 5.85
CA SER A 126 6.15 0.04 5.81
C SER A 126 5.77 0.41 4.36
N SER A 127 5.66 -0.58 3.48
CA SER A 127 5.52 -0.36 2.04
C SER A 127 4.38 -1.17 1.44
N LEU A 128 3.60 -0.56 0.57
CA LEU A 128 2.51 -1.18 -0.19
C LEU A 128 2.74 -0.99 -1.68
N ILE A 129 2.61 -2.06 -2.45
CA ILE A 129 2.67 -2.03 -3.92
C ILE A 129 1.28 -2.38 -4.44
N LEU A 130 0.74 -1.51 -5.29
CA LEU A 130 -0.53 -1.67 -5.98
C LEU A 130 -0.30 -1.69 -7.48
N CYS A 131 -0.65 -2.80 -8.11
CA CYS A 131 -0.50 -2.99 -9.56
C CYS A 131 -1.85 -3.17 -10.23
N GLY A 132 -1.99 -2.72 -11.47
CA GLY A 132 -3.26 -2.79 -12.20
C GLY A 132 -4.35 -1.92 -11.55
N LYS A 133 -5.56 -2.45 -11.41
CA LYS A 133 -6.71 -1.75 -10.79
C LYS A 133 -6.87 -2.04 -9.30
N ALA A 134 -5.84 -2.57 -8.62
CA ALA A 134 -5.89 -2.87 -7.19
C ALA A 134 -6.23 -1.64 -6.31
N PHE A 135 -5.88 -0.43 -6.76
CA PHE A 135 -6.22 0.81 -6.08
C PHE A 135 -7.73 1.12 -6.02
N ALA A 136 -8.55 0.43 -6.81
CA ALA A 136 -10.00 0.60 -6.81
C ALA A 136 -10.71 -0.24 -5.73
N ASP A 137 -10.01 -1.21 -5.13
CA ASP A 137 -10.57 -2.10 -4.11
C ASP A 137 -10.41 -1.49 -2.71
N SER A 138 -11.39 -0.67 -2.31
CA SER A 138 -11.33 0.06 -1.03
C SER A 138 -11.32 -0.85 0.20
N ALA A 139 -11.93 -2.03 0.13
CA ALA A 139 -11.94 -2.99 1.24
C ALA A 139 -10.55 -3.58 1.44
N MET A 140 -9.92 -4.06 0.36
CA MET A 140 -8.55 -4.55 0.38
C MET A 140 -7.57 -3.48 0.85
N LEU A 141 -7.71 -2.24 0.36
CA LEU A 141 -6.86 -1.14 0.79
C LEU A 141 -6.96 -0.88 2.29
N LYS A 142 -8.18 -0.87 2.86
CA LYS A 142 -8.37 -0.69 4.30
C LYS A 142 -7.72 -1.82 5.10
N ASP A 143 -7.86 -3.07 4.65
CA ASP A 143 -7.22 -4.22 5.27
C ASP A 143 -5.68 -4.11 5.24
N ALA A 144 -5.11 -3.78 4.08
CA ALA A 144 -3.67 -3.61 3.91
C ALA A 144 -3.12 -2.44 4.76
N LEU A 145 -3.79 -1.29 4.73
CA LEU A 145 -3.40 -0.11 5.49
C LEU A 145 -3.51 -0.34 6.99
N THR A 146 -4.54 -1.07 7.44
CA THR A 146 -4.67 -1.46 8.85
C THR A 146 -3.49 -2.33 9.28
N ALA A 147 -3.15 -3.35 8.49
CA ALA A 147 -2.02 -4.23 8.80
C ALA A 147 -0.67 -3.50 8.81
N LEU A 148 -0.45 -2.56 7.88
CA LEU A 148 0.78 -1.79 7.78
C LEU A 148 0.89 -0.69 8.86
N ALA A 149 -0.22 -0.04 9.20
CA ALA A 149 -0.22 1.04 10.18
C ALA A 149 -0.17 0.52 11.62
N ALA A 150 -0.75 -0.65 11.92
CA ALA A 150 -0.78 -1.21 13.27
C ALA A 150 0.56 -1.15 14.03
N PRO A 151 1.71 -1.61 13.48
CA PRO A 151 3.00 -1.50 14.16
C PRO A 151 3.49 -0.05 14.32
N ILE A 152 3.21 0.84 13.34
CA ILE A 152 3.59 2.26 13.42
C ILE A 152 2.81 2.96 14.54
N LEU A 153 1.49 2.77 14.57
CA LEU A 153 0.60 3.30 15.61
C LEU A 153 1.04 2.80 16.99
N SER A 154 1.30 1.48 17.11
CA SER A 154 1.75 0.87 18.37
C SER A 154 3.09 1.42 18.86
N ALA A 155 4.06 1.59 17.95
CA ALA A 155 5.36 2.18 18.29
C ALA A 155 5.25 3.65 18.75
N ARG A 156 4.21 4.36 18.33
CA ARG A 156 3.90 5.74 18.73
C ARG A 156 2.94 5.81 19.94
N GLY A 157 2.70 4.70 20.64
CA GLY A 157 1.85 4.65 21.83
C GLY A 157 0.34 4.61 21.54
N GLY A 158 -0.06 4.51 20.28
CA GLY A 158 -1.45 4.23 19.90
C GLY A 158 -1.81 2.75 20.08
N LEU A 159 -3.10 2.46 20.29
CA LEU A 159 -3.60 1.09 20.35
C LEU A 159 -4.52 0.82 19.14
N PRO A 160 -4.09 0.06 18.13
CA PRO A 160 -4.94 -0.28 17.00
C PRO A 160 -6.05 -1.23 17.43
N VAL A 161 -7.30 -0.74 17.41
CA VAL A 161 -8.50 -1.53 17.73
C VAL A 161 -9.44 -1.56 16.52
N PRO A 162 -10.02 -2.73 16.17
CA PRO A 162 -11.07 -2.78 15.17
C PRO A 162 -12.33 -2.09 15.71
N GLY A 163 -12.86 -1.12 14.97
CA GLY A 163 -14.21 -0.60 15.23
C GLY A 163 -15.24 -1.63 14.77
N TRP A 164 -16.13 -2.05 15.67
CA TRP A 164 -17.26 -2.92 15.37
C TRP A 164 -18.48 -2.11 14.96
#